data_AF-S9VSY3-F1
#
_entry.id   AF-S9VSY3-F1
#
_cell.length_a   1.000
_cell.length_b   1.000
_cell.length_c   1.000
_cell.angle_alpha   90.00
_cell.angle_beta   90.00
_cell.angle_gamma   90.00
#
_symmetry.space_group_name_H-M   'P 1'
#
loop_
_entity.id
_entity.type
_entity.pdbx_description
1 polymer ?
#
loop_
_entity_poly.entity_id
_entity_poly.type
_entity_poly.pdbx_seq_one_letter_code
_entity_poly.pdbx_strand_id
1 'polypeptide(L)'
;MPTMDVRTWSKSNRMLVTLKLLQGKLQVVENLTLVEPTQEAYLELCRSMNWDVRHNGGGVLFMDGGSRLAPSSEYDRSFFFGSFFNGRNKLVRPTLLCDEPYDYNRSSSKQKTKGPKGQKNPIPINRFNAYDALTHHLLVITEGALLQLEDELFAHKLSILPPHIRAQLPENGFLDSAVLGDVPPPLQTIQVEAAGRTEESESVQYSAFYDNPYKPWADEGEASYTVDAADGSVQRHVRSKKASWKMLS
;
A
#
# COMPACT_ATOMS: atom_id res chain seq x y z
N MET A 1 -13.16 -20.27 5.82
CA MET A 1 -12.98 -18.83 6.00
C MET A 1 -13.66 -18.10 4.86
N PRO A 2 -14.42 -17.02 5.13
CA PRO A 2 -14.95 -16.18 4.07
C PRO A 2 -13.82 -15.54 3.26
N THR A 3 -14.10 -15.21 2.01
CA THR A 3 -13.19 -14.48 1.13
C THR A 3 -13.62 -13.02 1.11
N MET A 4 -12.71 -12.10 1.46
CA MET A 4 -12.98 -10.67 1.45
C MET A 4 -12.39 -10.02 0.20
N ASP A 5 -13.21 -9.39 -0.64
CA ASP A 5 -12.71 -8.66 -1.80
C ASP A 5 -12.18 -7.26 -1.41
N VAL A 6 -11.14 -6.80 -2.11
CA VAL A 6 -10.43 -5.55 -1.83
C VAL A 6 -11.36 -4.33 -1.91
N ARG A 7 -12.30 -4.34 -2.86
CA ARG A 7 -13.22 -3.22 -3.09
C ARG A 7 -14.20 -3.05 -1.93
N THR A 8 -14.80 -4.14 -1.46
CA THR A 8 -15.72 -4.14 -0.32
C THR A 8 -14.99 -3.81 0.96
N TRP A 9 -13.79 -4.39 1.18
CA TRP A 9 -12.94 -4.08 2.33
C TRP A 9 -12.57 -2.59 2.42
N SER A 10 -12.05 -2.03 1.33
CA SER A 10 -11.74 -0.59 1.22
C SER A 10 -12.97 0.27 1.50
N LYS A 11 -14.12 -0.08 0.91
CA LYS A 11 -15.36 0.69 1.06
C LYS A 11 -15.88 0.66 2.49
N SER A 12 -15.93 -0.51 3.14
CA SER A 12 -16.43 -0.64 4.51
C SER A 12 -15.52 0.09 5.51
N ASN A 13 -14.20 0.00 5.33
CA ASN A 13 -13.23 0.71 6.16
C ASN A 13 -13.36 2.24 6.03
N ARG A 14 -13.49 2.77 4.80
CA ARG A 14 -13.75 4.21 4.59
C ARG A 14 -15.07 4.67 5.20
N MET A 15 -16.13 3.87 5.08
CA MET A 15 -17.41 4.14 5.73
C MET A 15 -17.27 4.21 7.26
N LEU A 16 -16.45 3.34 7.84
CA LEU A 16 -16.23 3.32 9.28
C LEU A 16 -15.39 4.49 9.78
N VAL A 17 -14.34 4.88 9.05
CA VAL A 17 -13.59 6.12 9.34
C VAL A 17 -14.54 7.32 9.25
N THR A 18 -15.40 7.37 8.23
CA THR A 18 -16.43 8.42 8.10
C THR A 18 -17.41 8.40 9.27
N LEU A 19 -17.84 7.22 9.74
CA LEU A 19 -18.71 7.11 10.92
C LEU A 19 -18.02 7.66 12.17
N LYS A 20 -16.74 7.37 12.39
CA LYS A 20 -15.96 7.93 13.52
C LYS A 20 -15.84 9.45 13.44
N LEU A 21 -15.64 9.99 12.24
CA LEU A 21 -15.65 11.43 11.99
C LEU A 21 -17.01 12.03 12.36
N LEU A 22 -18.12 11.47 11.85
CA LEU A 22 -19.48 11.95 12.13
C LEU A 22 -19.85 11.90 13.61
N GLN A 23 -19.32 10.92 14.36
CA GLN A 23 -19.51 10.80 15.81
C GLN A 23 -18.65 11.77 16.63
N GLY A 24 -17.76 12.55 15.99
CA GLY A 24 -16.78 13.38 16.68
C GLY A 24 -15.74 12.57 17.45
N LYS A 25 -15.42 11.36 16.97
CA LYS A 25 -14.52 10.38 17.60
C LYS A 25 -13.26 10.10 16.79
N LEU A 26 -12.96 11.00 15.85
CA LEU A 26 -11.70 11.02 15.11
C LEU A 26 -10.83 12.16 15.66
N GLN A 27 -9.59 11.86 15.98
CA GLN A 27 -8.58 12.86 16.34
C GLN A 27 -7.38 12.70 15.41
N VAL A 28 -6.95 13.80 14.79
CA VAL A 28 -5.70 13.84 14.02
C VAL A 28 -4.60 14.37 14.92
N VAL A 29 -3.43 13.75 14.87
CA VAL A 29 -2.23 14.17 15.61
C VAL A 29 -1.04 14.29 14.67
N GLU A 30 -0.10 15.18 14.99
CA GLU A 30 1.10 15.37 14.16
C GLU A 30 1.98 14.11 14.15
N ASN A 31 2.20 13.51 15.32
CA ASN A 31 3.00 12.29 15.49
C ASN A 31 2.53 11.44 16.68
N LEU A 32 2.98 10.19 16.70
CA LEU A 32 2.84 9.27 17.83
C LEU A 32 4.24 8.78 18.21
N THR A 33 4.99 9.62 18.92
CA THR A 33 6.35 9.31 19.37
C THR A 33 6.47 9.44 20.88
N LEU A 34 7.26 8.57 21.50
CA LEU A 34 7.59 8.67 22.93
C LEU A 34 9.04 9.09 23.12
N VAL A 35 9.28 9.89 24.17
CA VAL A 35 10.64 10.29 24.59
C VAL A 35 11.48 9.05 24.96
N GLU A 36 10.85 8.08 25.62
CA GLU A 36 11.44 6.80 25.98
C GLU A 36 10.55 5.64 25.55
N PRO A 37 11.11 4.47 25.19
CA PRO A 37 10.35 3.29 24.80
C PRO A 37 9.76 2.54 26.01
N THR A 38 9.27 3.27 27.01
CA THR A 38 8.75 2.73 28.29
C THR A 38 7.23 2.87 28.36
N GLN A 39 6.60 1.98 29.14
CA GLN A 39 5.15 2.01 29.33
C GLN A 39 4.71 3.24 30.14
N GLU A 40 5.56 3.71 31.05
CA GLU A 40 5.32 4.91 31.85
C GLU A 40 5.23 6.17 30.98
N ALA A 41 6.14 6.31 30.00
CA ALA A 41 6.09 7.40 29.02
C ALA A 41 4.81 7.34 28.17
N TYR A 42 4.38 6.14 27.77
CA TYR A 42 3.11 5.94 27.06
C TYR A 42 1.90 6.37 27.90
N LEU A 43 1.85 5.97 29.18
CA LEU A 43 0.74 6.30 30.07
C LEU A 43 0.69 7.80 30.40
N GLU A 44 1.84 8.45 30.53
CA GLU A 44 1.91 9.91 30.72
C GLU A 44 1.45 10.65 29.45
N LEU A 45 1.84 10.19 28.26
CA LEU A 45 1.31 10.71 27.01
C LEU A 45 -0.22 10.56 26.95
N CYS A 46 -0.74 9.35 27.21
CA CYS A 46 -2.19 9.11 27.26
C CYS A 46 -2.90 10.03 28.25
N ARG A 47 -2.31 10.27 29.42
CA ARG A 47 -2.84 11.19 30.43
C ARG A 47 -2.88 12.63 29.91
N SER A 48 -1.78 13.11 29.31
CA SER A 48 -1.69 14.47 28.76
C SER A 48 -2.70 14.71 27.63
N MET A 49 -2.94 13.68 26.80
CA MET A 49 -3.85 13.73 25.66
C MET A 49 -5.30 13.40 26.02
N ASN A 50 -5.58 13.10 27.29
CA ASN A 50 -6.90 12.65 27.78
C ASN A 50 -7.43 11.39 27.07
N TRP A 51 -6.55 10.46 26.77
CA TRP A 51 -6.86 9.16 26.17
C TRP A 51 -7.16 8.12 27.24
N ASP A 52 -8.44 7.77 27.43
CA ASP A 52 -8.85 6.75 28.40
C ASP A 52 -8.65 5.33 27.85
N VAL A 53 -7.46 4.79 28.07
CA VAL A 53 -7.01 3.45 27.62
C VAL A 53 -7.27 2.34 28.64
N ARG A 54 -8.04 2.59 29.72
CA ARG A 54 -8.38 1.54 30.71
C ARG A 54 -9.30 0.48 30.11
N HIS A 55 -9.30 -0.73 30.69
CA HIS A 55 -10.22 -1.81 30.28
C HIS A 55 -11.69 -1.42 30.29
N ASN A 56 -12.11 -0.64 31.30
CA ASN A 56 -13.47 -0.14 31.46
C ASN A 56 -13.64 1.29 30.93
N GLY A 57 -12.60 1.85 30.31
CA GLY A 57 -12.63 3.15 29.66
C GLY A 57 -13.23 3.08 28.26
N GLY A 58 -13.15 4.20 27.54
CA GLY A 58 -13.59 4.26 26.13
C GLY A 58 -12.69 3.46 25.19
N GLY A 59 -11.39 3.40 25.47
CA GLY A 59 -10.39 2.78 24.62
C GLY A 59 -10.03 3.59 23.38
N VAL A 60 -8.81 3.36 22.87
CA VAL A 60 -8.24 4.15 21.77
C VAL A 60 -7.61 3.24 20.71
N LEU A 61 -7.97 3.49 19.45
CA LEU A 61 -7.41 2.84 18.28
C LEU A 61 -6.43 3.80 17.61
N PHE A 62 -5.17 3.43 17.52
CA PHE A 62 -4.09 4.24 16.98
C PHE A 62 -3.74 3.77 15.57
N MET A 63 -3.68 4.70 14.63
CA MET A 63 -3.15 4.50 13.29
C MET A 63 -1.88 5.34 13.13
N ASP A 64 -0.75 4.69 13.38
CA ASP A 64 0.56 5.31 13.26
C ASP A 64 1.13 5.07 11.85
N GLY A 65 1.45 6.17 11.18
CA GLY A 65 2.06 6.22 9.86
C GLY A 65 3.13 7.30 9.77
N GLY A 66 3.70 7.72 10.91
CA GLY A 66 4.70 8.78 10.97
C GLY A 66 4.14 10.21 10.92
N SER A 67 5.04 11.18 10.81
CA SER A 67 4.68 12.60 10.80
C SER A 67 4.34 13.10 9.40
N ARG A 68 3.83 14.32 9.29
CA ARG A 68 3.55 14.97 7.99
C ARG A 68 4.76 15.00 7.06
N LEU A 69 5.94 15.30 7.60
CA LEU A 69 7.17 15.48 6.81
C LEU A 69 7.99 14.20 6.68
N ALA A 70 7.80 13.25 7.59
CA ALA A 70 8.46 11.97 7.60
C ALA A 70 7.43 10.84 7.79
N PRO A 71 6.59 10.57 6.77
CA PRO A 71 5.64 9.48 6.80
C PRO A 71 6.38 8.13 6.67
N SER A 72 5.88 7.11 7.36
CA SER A 72 6.49 5.77 7.42
C SER A 72 5.41 4.69 7.42
N SER A 73 5.63 3.61 6.68
CA SER A 73 4.76 2.42 6.72
C SER A 73 4.97 1.59 8.00
N GLU A 74 6.11 1.76 8.66
CA GLU A 74 6.43 1.18 9.96
C GLU A 74 6.06 2.09 11.11
N TYR A 75 5.62 1.48 12.21
CA TYR A 75 5.32 2.18 13.46
C TYR A 75 6.58 2.84 14.02
N ASP A 76 6.39 3.97 14.72
CA ASP A 76 7.43 4.53 15.56
C ASP A 76 7.88 3.49 16.60
N ARG A 77 9.20 3.32 16.72
CA ARG A 77 9.78 2.27 17.54
C ARG A 77 9.46 2.47 19.03
N SER A 78 9.59 3.71 19.51
CA SER A 78 9.38 4.01 20.93
C SER A 78 7.91 3.88 21.29
N PHE A 79 7.01 4.44 20.48
CA PHE A 79 5.57 4.31 20.69
C PHE A 79 5.10 2.86 20.59
N PHE A 80 5.58 2.10 19.61
CA PHE A 80 5.26 0.68 19.50
C PHE A 80 5.59 -0.09 20.78
N PHE A 81 6.82 0.07 21.32
CA PHE A 81 7.22 -0.60 22.54
C PHE A 81 6.49 -0.11 23.79
N GLY A 82 6.27 1.20 23.94
CA GLY A 82 5.53 1.75 25.07
C GLY A 82 4.04 1.40 25.07
N SER A 83 3.45 1.19 23.89
CA SER A 83 2.01 0.94 23.73
C SER A 83 1.53 -0.44 24.23
N PHE A 84 2.45 -1.36 24.54
CA PHE A 84 2.14 -2.68 25.12
C PHE A 84 1.68 -2.55 26.57
N PHE A 85 0.46 -2.06 26.75
CA PHE A 85 -0.18 -1.82 28.03
C PHE A 85 -1.41 -2.71 28.20
N ASN A 86 -1.62 -3.21 29.42
CA ASN A 86 -2.79 -4.01 29.76
C ASN A 86 -4.05 -3.13 29.91
N GLY A 87 -4.61 -2.69 28.79
CA GLY A 87 -5.80 -1.87 28.72
C GLY A 87 -6.59 -2.08 27.43
N ARG A 88 -7.44 -1.11 27.09
CA ARG A 88 -8.19 -1.09 25.82
C ARG A 88 -7.53 -0.13 24.84
N ASN A 89 -6.37 -0.52 24.35
CA ASN A 89 -5.66 0.19 23.29
C ASN A 89 -5.32 -0.79 22.16
N LYS A 90 -5.24 -0.29 20.92
CA LYS A 90 -4.78 -1.09 19.81
C LYS A 90 -4.09 -0.24 18.77
N LEU A 91 -2.98 -0.74 18.25
CA LEU A 91 -2.24 -0.14 17.15
C LEU A 91 -2.55 -0.88 15.84
N VAL A 92 -2.89 -0.14 14.79
CA VAL A 92 -3.19 -0.67 13.46
C VAL A 92 -2.36 0.01 12.38
N ARG A 93 -2.14 -0.71 11.28
CA ARG A 93 -1.37 -0.22 10.13
C ARG A 93 -2.07 0.96 9.42
N PRO A 94 -1.31 1.88 8.82
CA PRO A 94 -1.83 3.04 8.09
C PRO A 94 -2.33 2.67 6.68
N THR A 95 -3.25 1.70 6.59
CA THR A 95 -3.86 1.25 5.33
C THR A 95 -5.30 0.82 5.56
N LEU A 96 -6.19 1.16 4.63
CA LEU A 96 -7.57 0.70 4.58
C LEU A 96 -7.79 -0.35 3.49
N LEU A 97 -6.79 -0.62 2.66
CA LEU A 97 -6.77 -1.68 1.66
C LEU A 97 -6.40 -3.03 2.27
N CYS A 98 -6.49 -4.07 1.44
CA CYS A 98 -5.97 -5.39 1.74
C CYS A 98 -5.42 -6.03 0.47
N ASP A 99 -4.51 -6.98 0.65
CA ASP A 99 -4.00 -7.79 -0.45
C ASP A 99 -5.14 -8.63 -1.06
N GLU A 100 -5.00 -8.97 -2.34
CA GLU A 100 -5.97 -9.82 -3.02
C GLU A 100 -6.03 -11.21 -2.36
N PRO A 101 -7.24 -11.70 -2.04
CA PRO A 101 -7.37 -13.01 -1.43
C PRO A 101 -7.13 -14.13 -2.46
N TYR A 102 -6.41 -15.18 -2.05
CA TYR A 102 -6.23 -16.38 -2.87
C TYR A 102 -6.51 -17.66 -2.08
N ASP A 103 -6.85 -18.74 -2.81
CA ASP A 103 -6.95 -20.10 -2.28
C ASP A 103 -6.29 -21.11 -3.23
N TYR A 104 -5.02 -21.42 -2.97
CA TYR A 104 -4.26 -22.39 -3.76
C TYR A 104 -4.79 -23.83 -3.60
N ASN A 105 -5.70 -24.11 -2.66
CA ASN A 105 -6.25 -25.44 -2.42
C ASN A 105 -7.78 -25.48 -2.55
N ARG A 106 -8.33 -24.64 -3.45
CA ARG A 106 -9.77 -24.53 -3.68
C ARG A 106 -10.45 -25.87 -3.98
N SER A 107 -9.80 -26.75 -4.74
CA SER A 107 -10.31 -28.06 -5.15
C SER A 107 -9.94 -29.22 -4.23
N SER A 108 -9.35 -28.95 -3.05
CA SER A 108 -8.83 -29.99 -2.14
C SER A 108 -7.75 -30.89 -2.75
N SER A 109 -7.01 -30.41 -3.76
CA SER A 109 -5.90 -31.15 -4.40
C SER A 109 -4.79 -31.53 -3.42
N LYS A 110 -4.56 -30.71 -2.38
CA LYS A 110 -3.60 -30.97 -1.31
C LYS A 110 -4.30 -31.55 -0.08
N GLN A 111 -4.45 -32.87 -0.06
CA GLN A 111 -5.13 -33.63 1.00
C GLN A 111 -4.52 -33.43 2.40
N LYS A 112 -3.20 -33.18 2.51
CA LYS A 112 -2.50 -32.97 3.78
C LYS A 112 -2.59 -31.55 4.34
N THR A 113 -3.40 -30.68 3.75
CA THR A 113 -3.50 -29.27 4.19
C THR A 113 -4.15 -29.19 5.57
N LYS A 114 -3.39 -28.70 6.56
CA LYS A 114 -3.89 -28.42 7.92
C LYS A 114 -4.29 -26.95 8.02
N GLY A 115 -5.53 -26.66 7.64
CA GLY A 115 -6.09 -25.31 7.72
C GLY A 115 -7.51 -25.29 7.18
N PRO A 116 -8.28 -24.23 7.47
CA PRO A 116 -9.64 -24.12 6.99
C PRO A 116 -9.70 -23.99 5.45
N LYS A 117 -10.82 -24.41 4.85
CA LYS A 117 -11.15 -24.14 3.44
C LYS A 117 -11.31 -22.62 3.21
N GLY A 118 -11.08 -22.15 1.98
CA GLY A 118 -11.20 -20.74 1.59
C GLY A 118 -9.87 -19.98 1.60
N GLN A 119 -9.95 -18.65 1.71
CA GLN A 119 -8.80 -17.73 1.66
C GLN A 119 -7.61 -18.20 2.53
N LYS A 120 -6.42 -18.26 1.92
CA LYS A 120 -5.16 -18.68 2.56
C LYS A 120 -4.28 -17.52 3.00
N ASN A 121 -4.57 -16.31 2.53
CA ASN A 121 -3.98 -15.07 3.01
C ASN A 121 -5.04 -14.23 3.74
N PRO A 122 -5.45 -14.59 4.97
CA PRO A 122 -6.44 -13.81 5.71
C PRO A 122 -5.93 -12.41 6.06
N ILE A 123 -6.83 -11.46 6.28
CA ILE A 123 -6.47 -10.11 6.72
C ILE A 123 -5.69 -10.17 8.05
N PRO A 124 -4.49 -9.57 8.14
CA PRO A 124 -3.74 -9.54 9.40
C PRO A 124 -4.50 -8.83 10.53
N ILE A 125 -4.29 -9.29 11.78
CA ILE A 125 -5.02 -8.82 12.98
C ILE A 125 -4.76 -7.34 13.31
N ASN A 126 -3.63 -6.79 12.86
CA ASN A 126 -3.26 -5.39 13.03
C ASN A 126 -3.76 -4.48 11.89
N ARG A 127 -4.70 -4.93 11.05
CA ARG A 127 -5.39 -4.06 10.08
C ARG A 127 -6.58 -3.38 10.73
N PHE A 128 -6.85 -2.14 10.31
CA PHE A 128 -8.07 -1.44 10.68
C PHE A 128 -9.29 -2.24 10.23
N ASN A 129 -10.30 -2.36 11.11
CA ASN A 129 -11.52 -3.11 10.83
C ASN A 129 -12.69 -2.65 11.71
N ALA A 130 -13.90 -3.10 11.32
CA ALA A 130 -15.16 -2.83 11.99
C ALA A 130 -15.16 -3.18 13.48
N TYR A 131 -14.66 -4.35 13.84
CA TYR A 131 -14.70 -4.82 15.22
C TYR A 131 -13.88 -3.93 16.14
N ASP A 132 -12.62 -3.66 15.77
CA ASP A 132 -11.73 -2.84 16.57
C ASP A 132 -12.21 -1.39 16.65
N ALA A 133 -12.65 -0.79 15.54
CA ALA A 133 -13.10 0.60 15.60
C ALA A 133 -14.41 0.74 16.39
N LEU A 134 -15.29 -0.25 16.41
CA LEU A 134 -16.52 -0.18 17.23
C LEU A 134 -16.26 -0.45 18.71
N THR A 135 -15.23 -1.23 19.05
CA THR A 135 -14.87 -1.54 20.44
C THR A 135 -14.01 -0.46 21.10
N HIS A 136 -13.27 0.32 20.32
CA HIS A 136 -12.48 1.46 20.78
C HIS A 136 -13.23 2.76 20.49
N HIS A 137 -13.39 3.59 21.52
CA HIS A 137 -14.17 4.82 21.42
C HIS A 137 -13.55 5.82 20.46
N LEU A 138 -12.27 6.13 20.66
CA LEU A 138 -11.53 7.15 19.93
C LEU A 138 -10.65 6.50 18.84
N LEU A 139 -10.64 7.10 17.65
CA LEU A 139 -9.71 6.79 16.56
C LEU A 139 -8.70 7.92 16.43
N VAL A 140 -7.42 7.62 16.63
CA VAL A 140 -6.31 8.56 16.48
C VAL A 140 -5.57 8.23 15.19
N ILE A 141 -5.45 9.20 14.28
CA ILE A 141 -4.73 9.05 13.01
C ILE A 141 -3.61 10.10 12.95
N THR A 142 -2.42 9.66 12.57
CA THR A 142 -1.27 10.57 12.33
C THR A 142 -1.36 11.24 10.96
N GLU A 143 -0.74 12.40 10.79
CA GLU A 143 -0.68 13.06 9.47
C GLU A 143 0.02 12.20 8.41
N GLY A 144 1.07 11.45 8.78
CA GLY A 144 1.74 10.54 7.87
C GLY A 144 0.87 9.33 7.47
N ALA A 145 -0.05 8.91 8.35
CA ALA A 145 -1.07 7.92 7.97
C ALA A 145 -2.09 8.51 6.99
N LEU A 146 -2.54 9.75 7.18
CA LEU A 146 -3.44 10.40 6.21
C LEU A 146 -2.84 10.47 4.81
N LEU A 147 -1.56 10.87 4.69
CA LEU A 147 -0.86 10.91 3.41
C LEU A 147 -0.85 9.52 2.73
N GLN A 148 -0.54 8.47 3.48
CA GLN A 148 -0.53 7.09 2.96
C GLN A 148 -1.93 6.64 2.50
N LEU A 149 -2.98 6.99 3.25
CA LEU A 149 -4.35 6.68 2.87
C LEU A 149 -4.80 7.43 1.62
N GLU A 150 -4.38 8.69 1.47
CA GLU A 150 -4.68 9.49 0.28
C GLU A 150 -3.99 8.94 -0.96
N ASP A 151 -2.70 8.59 -0.84
CA ASP A 151 -1.89 8.01 -1.91
C ASP A 151 -2.43 6.64 -2.37
N GLU A 152 -2.65 5.71 -1.44
CA GLU A 152 -3.14 4.36 -1.77
C GLU A 152 -4.54 4.39 -2.42
N LEU A 153 -5.37 5.37 -2.07
CA LEU A 153 -6.74 5.49 -2.57
C LEU A 153 -6.86 6.40 -3.80
N PHE A 154 -5.81 7.14 -4.18
CA PHE A 154 -5.88 8.12 -5.26
C PHE A 154 -6.28 7.45 -6.58
N ALA A 155 -5.53 6.44 -7.01
CA ALA A 155 -5.83 5.68 -8.23
C ALA A 155 -7.21 4.99 -8.17
N HIS A 156 -7.59 4.44 -7.01
CA HIS A 156 -8.91 3.84 -6.82
C HIS A 156 -10.03 4.87 -7.00
N LYS A 157 -9.90 6.08 -6.44
CA LYS A 157 -10.87 7.16 -6.61
C LYS A 157 -10.99 7.59 -8.07
N LEU A 158 -9.87 7.76 -8.78
CA LEU A 158 -9.88 8.14 -10.19
C LEU A 158 -10.51 7.07 -11.10
N SER A 159 -10.28 5.78 -10.81
CA SER A 159 -10.89 4.69 -11.58
C SER A 159 -12.41 4.59 -11.39
N ILE A 160 -12.94 5.04 -10.25
CA ILE A 160 -14.38 5.08 -9.96
C ILE A 160 -15.08 6.23 -10.71
N LEU A 161 -14.36 7.31 -11.06
CA LEU A 161 -14.95 8.44 -11.77
C LEU A 161 -15.49 8.02 -13.16
N PRO A 162 -16.63 8.57 -13.58
CA PRO A 162 -17.20 8.27 -14.89
C PRO A 162 -16.32 8.84 -16.02
N PRO A 163 -16.40 8.27 -17.23
CA PRO A 163 -15.48 8.59 -18.33
C PRO A 163 -15.47 10.08 -18.72
N HIS A 164 -16.63 10.76 -18.69
CA HIS A 164 -16.72 12.18 -19.04
C HIS A 164 -16.03 13.10 -18.03
N ILE A 165 -15.95 12.70 -16.75
CA ILE A 165 -15.15 13.42 -15.74
C ILE A 165 -13.68 12.99 -15.83
N ARG A 166 -13.41 11.71 -16.10
CA ARG A 166 -12.05 11.20 -16.26
C ARG A 166 -11.29 11.91 -17.39
N ALA A 167 -11.97 12.22 -18.49
CA ALA A 167 -11.40 12.99 -19.60
C ALA A 167 -10.93 14.40 -19.20
N GLN A 168 -11.53 14.98 -18.15
CA GLN A 168 -11.20 16.31 -17.63
C GLN A 168 -10.07 16.28 -16.59
N LEU A 169 -9.59 15.10 -16.17
CA LEU A 169 -8.56 15.00 -15.13
C LEU A 169 -7.20 15.58 -15.55
N PRO A 170 -6.67 15.30 -16.75
CA PRO A 170 -5.41 15.90 -17.19
C PRO A 170 -5.53 17.42 -17.34
N GLU A 171 -6.64 17.91 -17.90
CA GLU A 171 -6.89 19.34 -18.10
C GLU A 171 -6.89 20.13 -16.78
N ASN A 172 -7.33 19.47 -15.69
CA ASN A 172 -7.40 20.06 -14.36
C ASN A 172 -6.16 19.78 -13.48
N GLY A 173 -5.10 19.15 -14.02
CA GLY A 173 -3.86 18.87 -13.28
C GLY A 173 -3.96 17.74 -12.24
N PHE A 174 -4.97 16.84 -12.35
CA PHE A 174 -5.10 15.69 -11.44
C PHE A 174 -4.31 14.45 -11.90
N LEU A 175 -3.66 14.52 -13.06
CA LEU A 175 -2.89 13.41 -13.65
C LEU A 175 -1.47 13.85 -14.05
N ASP A 176 -0.96 14.94 -13.47
CA ASP A 176 0.41 15.39 -13.68
C ASP A 176 1.38 14.34 -13.12
N SER A 177 2.32 13.88 -13.96
CA SER A 177 3.19 12.77 -13.61
C SER A 177 4.61 13.24 -13.34
N ALA A 178 5.10 12.96 -12.13
CA ALA A 178 6.51 13.17 -11.81
C ALA A 178 7.46 12.32 -12.65
N VAL A 179 7.01 11.13 -13.08
CA VAL A 179 7.81 10.21 -13.92
C VAL A 179 8.00 10.78 -15.33
N LEU A 180 7.01 11.53 -15.85
CA LEU A 180 7.09 12.18 -17.16
C LEU A 180 7.77 13.57 -17.08
N GLY A 181 8.05 14.06 -15.87
CA GLY A 181 8.66 15.37 -15.64
C GLY A 181 7.69 16.55 -15.63
N ASP A 182 6.38 16.29 -15.53
CA ASP A 182 5.36 17.36 -15.47
C ASP A 182 5.46 18.16 -14.17
N VAL A 183 5.79 17.48 -13.07
CA VAL A 183 5.88 18.01 -11.70
C VAL A 183 7.06 17.39 -10.96
N PRO A 184 7.60 18.02 -9.90
CA PRO A 184 8.58 17.37 -9.05
C PRO A 184 7.99 16.12 -8.35
N PRO A 185 8.82 15.13 -7.96
CA PRO A 185 8.36 13.96 -7.21
C PRO A 185 7.58 14.36 -5.96
N PRO A 186 6.38 13.78 -5.73
CA PRO A 186 5.59 14.07 -4.55
C PRO A 186 6.26 13.52 -3.28
N LEU A 187 5.84 14.01 -2.12
CA LEU A 187 6.26 13.44 -0.84
C LEU A 187 5.81 11.98 -0.73
N GLN A 188 6.74 11.10 -0.40
CA GLN A 188 6.53 9.66 -0.23
C GLN A 188 6.89 9.23 1.18
N THR A 189 6.55 7.99 1.53
CA THR A 189 7.07 7.37 2.77
C THR A 189 8.58 7.16 2.69
N ILE A 190 9.24 7.13 3.84
CA ILE A 190 10.69 6.88 3.94
C ILE A 190 11.09 5.62 3.16
N GLN A 191 10.29 4.56 3.27
CA GLN A 191 10.57 3.28 2.61
C GLN A 191 10.46 3.37 1.08
N VAL A 192 9.44 4.08 0.58
CA VAL A 192 9.21 4.23 -0.86
C VAL A 192 10.24 5.19 -1.47
N GLU A 193 10.57 6.29 -0.79
CA GLU A 193 11.62 7.20 -1.24
C GLU A 193 12.99 6.50 -1.30
N ALA A 194 13.33 5.69 -0.28
CA ALA A 194 14.56 4.90 -0.27
C ALA A 194 14.59 3.88 -1.43
N ALA A 195 13.45 3.25 -1.73
CA ALA A 195 13.32 2.34 -2.87
C ALA A 195 13.50 3.08 -4.20
N GLY A 196 12.87 4.24 -4.40
CA GLY A 196 13.01 5.06 -5.61
C GLY A 196 14.45 5.53 -5.84
N ARG A 197 15.15 5.97 -4.78
CA ARG A 197 16.59 6.30 -4.87
C ARG A 197 17.46 5.10 -5.20
N THR A 198 17.08 3.91 -4.75
CA THR A 198 17.79 2.66 -5.08
C THR A 198 17.57 2.30 -6.55
N GLU A 199 16.34 2.36 -7.03
CA GLU A 199 15.98 2.15 -8.45
C GLU A 199 16.75 3.12 -9.37
N GLU A 200 16.81 4.41 -9.01
CA GLU A 200 17.58 5.42 -9.75
C GLU A 200 19.06 5.03 -9.87
N SER A 201 19.68 4.60 -8.76
CA SER A 201 21.08 4.16 -8.71
C SER A 201 21.33 2.89 -9.53
N GLU A 202 20.42 1.91 -9.46
CA GLU A 202 20.54 0.63 -10.18
C GLU A 202 20.22 0.77 -11.68
N SER A 203 19.44 1.77 -12.07
CA SER A 203 19.02 2.00 -13.47
C SER A 203 20.19 2.10 -14.46
N VAL A 204 21.32 2.67 -14.03
CA VAL A 204 22.52 2.89 -14.85
C VAL A 204 23.14 1.57 -15.34
N GLN A 205 23.03 0.52 -14.53
CA GLN A 205 23.63 -0.79 -14.81
C GLN A 205 23.03 -1.46 -16.05
N TYR A 206 21.77 -1.14 -16.38
CA TYR A 206 21.06 -1.75 -17.50
C TYR A 206 21.41 -1.14 -18.87
N SER A 207 22.18 -0.05 -18.92
CA SER A 207 22.44 0.71 -20.15
C SER A 207 23.14 -0.10 -21.25
N ALA A 208 23.97 -1.09 -20.90
CA ALA A 208 24.75 -1.88 -21.84
C ALA A 208 24.03 -3.15 -22.35
N PHE A 209 22.91 -3.54 -21.73
CA PHE A 209 22.25 -4.81 -22.02
C PHE A 209 21.02 -4.65 -22.91
N TYR A 210 20.74 -5.67 -23.72
CA TYR A 210 19.57 -5.68 -24.61
C TYR A 210 18.26 -5.82 -23.83
N ASP A 211 18.29 -6.49 -22.68
CA ASP A 211 17.16 -6.68 -21.76
C ASP A 211 16.95 -5.49 -20.82
N ASN A 212 17.36 -4.29 -21.23
CA ASN A 212 17.17 -3.07 -20.46
C ASN A 212 15.67 -2.81 -20.21
N PRO A 213 15.19 -2.85 -18.94
CA PRO A 213 13.77 -2.67 -18.63
C PRO A 213 13.28 -1.23 -18.86
N TYR A 214 14.16 -0.24 -18.86
CA TYR A 214 13.82 1.18 -19.08
C TYR A 214 13.75 1.56 -20.56
N LYS A 215 14.38 0.76 -21.43
CA LYS A 215 14.37 0.93 -22.89
C LYS A 215 14.19 -0.42 -23.59
N PRO A 216 13.09 -1.13 -23.33
CA PRO A 216 12.89 -2.45 -23.91
C PRO A 216 12.63 -2.34 -25.41
N TRP A 217 13.16 -3.29 -26.19
CA TRP A 217 12.98 -3.34 -27.64
C TRP A 217 13.38 -2.05 -28.38
N ALA A 218 14.49 -1.42 -27.96
CA ALA A 218 14.94 -0.14 -28.52
C ALA A 218 15.20 -0.15 -30.04
N ASP A 219 15.51 -1.32 -30.60
CA ASP A 219 15.77 -1.57 -32.02
C ASP A 219 14.51 -1.98 -32.83
N GLU A 220 13.32 -1.94 -32.22
CA GLU A 220 12.08 -2.38 -32.87
C GLU A 220 11.74 -1.60 -34.14
N GLY A 221 12.02 -0.30 -34.17
CA GLY A 221 11.84 0.52 -35.37
C GLY A 221 12.78 0.16 -36.54
N GLU A 222 13.91 -0.51 -36.28
CA GLU A 222 14.87 -0.98 -37.29
C GLU A 222 14.65 -2.45 -37.71
N ALA A 223 13.75 -3.16 -37.02
CA ALA A 223 13.58 -4.59 -37.18
C ALA A 223 12.79 -4.94 -38.46
N SER A 224 13.17 -6.03 -39.11
CA SER A 224 12.40 -6.68 -40.17
C SER A 224 11.99 -8.09 -39.76
N TYR A 225 10.82 -8.51 -40.23
CA TYR A 225 10.22 -9.79 -39.88
C TYR A 225 10.09 -10.66 -41.11
N THR A 226 10.59 -11.90 -41.01
CA THR A 226 10.53 -12.88 -42.10
C THR A 226 9.80 -14.12 -41.62
N VAL A 227 8.92 -14.66 -42.46
CA VAL A 227 8.25 -15.93 -42.20
C VAL A 227 9.05 -17.05 -42.86
N ASP A 228 9.64 -17.92 -42.04
CA ASP A 228 10.31 -19.12 -42.52
C ASP A 228 9.32 -20.28 -42.54
N ALA A 229 8.85 -20.63 -43.73
CA ALA A 229 7.86 -21.69 -43.93
C ALA A 229 8.42 -23.10 -43.69
N ALA A 230 9.74 -23.30 -43.80
CA ALA A 230 10.36 -24.60 -43.54
C ALA A 230 10.47 -24.86 -42.03
N ASP A 231 10.85 -23.84 -41.26
CA ASP A 231 10.89 -23.89 -39.80
C ASP A 231 9.51 -23.67 -39.16
N GLY A 232 8.52 -23.21 -39.93
CA GLY A 232 7.18 -22.85 -39.42
C GLY A 232 7.23 -21.70 -38.40
N SER A 233 8.18 -20.78 -38.54
CA SER A 233 8.46 -19.73 -37.54
C SER A 233 8.54 -18.34 -38.15
N VAL A 234 8.27 -17.33 -37.31
CA VAL A 234 8.54 -15.93 -37.65
C VAL A 234 9.86 -15.53 -36.99
N GLN A 235 10.79 -15.00 -37.78
CA GLN A 235 12.11 -14.59 -37.31
C GLN A 235 12.26 -13.07 -37.40
N ARG A 236 12.81 -12.47 -36.34
CA ARG A 236 13.14 -11.06 -36.26
C ARG A 236 14.58 -10.85 -36.69
N HIS A 237 14.81 -9.90 -37.58
CA HIS A 237 16.13 -9.53 -38.08
C HIS A 237 16.39 -8.05 -37.84
N VAL A 238 17.60 -7.73 -37.38
CA VAL A 238 18.07 -6.35 -37.24
C VAL A 238 19.37 -6.22 -38.00
N ARG A 239 19.44 -5.29 -38.94
CA ARG A 239 20.59 -5.13 -39.87
C ARG A 239 20.96 -6.45 -40.55
N SER A 240 19.93 -7.17 -41.01
CA SER A 240 20.03 -8.48 -41.67
C SER A 240 20.60 -9.63 -40.83
N LYS A 241 20.74 -9.45 -39.51
CA LYS A 241 21.13 -10.51 -38.57
C LYS A 241 19.91 -10.97 -37.78
N LYS A 242 19.76 -12.28 -37.61
CA LYS A 242 18.71 -12.85 -36.78
C LYS A 242 18.90 -12.38 -35.33
N ALA A 243 17.90 -11.67 -34.82
CA ALA A 243 17.85 -11.11 -33.48
C ALA A 243 16.81 -11.83 -32.59
N SER A 244 15.90 -12.61 -33.17
CA SER A 244 14.98 -13.44 -32.39
C SER A 244 15.70 -14.62 -31.73
N TRP A 245 15.22 -15.00 -30.55
CA TRP A 245 15.67 -16.18 -29.82
C TRP A 245 14.68 -17.33 -29.98
N LYS A 246 15.16 -18.51 -30.40
CA LYS A 246 14.35 -19.73 -30.41
C LYS A 246 14.30 -20.28 -28.98
N MET A 247 13.13 -20.22 -28.36
CA MET A 247 12.93 -20.72 -27.00
C MET A 247 13.34 -22.20 -26.92
N LEU A 248 14.10 -22.55 -25.88
CA LEU A 248 14.49 -23.93 -25.61
C LEU A 248 13.24 -24.71 -25.17
N SER A 249 13.09 -25.93 -25.69
CA SER A 249 11.95 -26.83 -25.43
C SER A 249 12.42 -28.17 -24.89
#